data_AF-A0A349U745-F1
#
_entry.id   AF-A0A349U745-F1
#
_cell.length_a   1.000
_cell.length_b   1.000
_cell.length_c   1.000
_cell.angle_alpha   90.00
_cell.angle_beta   90.00
_cell.angle_gamma   90.00
#
_symmetry.space_group_name_H-M   'P 1'
#
loop_
_entity.id
_entity.type
_entity.pdbx_description
1 polymer ?
#
loop_
_entity_poly.entity_id
_entity_poly.type
_entity_poly.pdbx_seq_one_letter_code
_entity_poly.pdbx_strand_id
1 'polypeptide(L)' 'MDFEYVGKTRVIPFILCYGCSLPIYKENSHCFIGGASPTYRFYCSTCMKLFYKENDPGQEEKIKK' A
#
# COMPACT_ATOMS: atom_id res chain seq x y z
N MET A 1 -12.49 -5.88 -6.54
CA MET A 1 -12.38 -4.41 -6.35
C MET A 1 -10.92 -4.11 -6.65
N ASP A 2 -10.65 -3.66 -7.87
CA ASP A 2 -9.30 -3.75 -8.43
C ASP A 2 -8.50 -2.54 -7.96
N PHE A 3 -7.55 -2.79 -7.07
CA PHE A 3 -6.58 -1.80 -6.61
C PHE A 3 -5.27 -2.05 -7.33
N GLU A 4 -4.77 -1.04 -8.03
CA GLU A 4 -3.51 -1.12 -8.75
C GLU A 4 -2.39 -0.51 -7.90
N TYR A 5 -1.26 -1.20 -7.81
CA TYR A 5 -0.10 -0.70 -7.08
C TYR A 5 0.60 0.39 -7.89
N VAL A 6 0.69 1.59 -7.33
CA VAL A 6 1.27 2.77 -7.99
C VAL A 6 2.76 2.90 -7.68
N GLY A 7 3.18 2.50 -6.48
CA GLY A 7 4.57 2.63 -6.04
C GLY A 7 4.72 3.10 -4.59
N LYS A 8 5.93 3.54 -4.24
CA LYS A 8 6.22 4.17 -2.94
C LYS A 8 6.20 5.68 -3.06
N THR A 9 5.47 6.40 -2.19
CA THR A 9 5.43 7.87 -2.26
C THR A 9 6.56 8.50 -1.44
N ARG A 10 7.12 9.62 -1.91
CA ARG A 10 8.24 10.32 -1.24
C ARG A 10 7.89 11.70 -0.69
N VAL A 11 6.70 12.27 -1.00
CA VAL A 11 6.52 13.74 -0.96
C VAL A 11 5.34 14.23 -0.08
N ILE A 12 4.82 13.45 0.86
CA ILE A 12 3.68 13.88 1.69
C ILE A 12 4.09 14.00 3.16
N PRO A 13 3.88 15.14 3.85
CA PRO A 13 4.39 15.38 5.21
C PRO A 13 3.81 14.42 6.26
N PHE A 14 2.60 13.90 6.02
CA PHE A 14 1.93 12.99 6.94
C PHE A 14 0.94 12.10 6.18
N ILE A 15 1.00 10.78 6.39
CA ILE A 15 0.11 9.79 5.79
C ILE A 15 -0.31 8.83 6.89
N LEU A 16 -1.61 8.52 6.95
CA LEU A 16 -2.14 7.44 7.77
C LEU A 16 -2.31 6.17 6.94
N CYS A 17 -1.94 5.04 7.53
CA CYS A 17 -2.21 3.74 6.95
C CYS A 17 -3.71 3.53 6.80
N TYR A 18 -4.17 3.13 5.62
CA TYR A 18 -5.57 2.78 5.38
C TYR A 18 -6.01 1.56 6.20
N GLY A 19 -5.09 0.61 6.45
CA GLY A 19 -5.39 -0.61 7.21
C GLY A 19 -5.41 -0.43 8.73
N CYS A 20 -4.41 0.27 9.31
CA CYS A 20 -4.25 0.37 10.76
C CYS A 20 -4.36 1.78 11.33
N SER A 21 -4.59 2.79 10.48
CA SER A 21 -4.67 4.21 10.86
C SER A 21 -3.45 4.78 11.60
N LEU A 22 -2.34 4.03 11.67
CA LEU A 22 -1.09 4.50 12.24
C LEU A 22 -0.34 5.41 11.24
N PRO A 23 0.45 6.39 11.74
CA PRO A 23 1.32 7.20 10.90
C PRO A 23 2.33 6.34 10.12
N ILE A 24 2.53 6.66 8.84
CA ILE A 24 3.53 6.01 7.98
C ILE A 24 4.64 7.01 7.64
N TYR A 25 5.88 6.63 7.91
CA TYR A 25 7.05 7.37 7.42
C TYR A 25 7.15 7.21 5.90
N LYS A 26 7.43 8.31 5.20
CA LYS A 26 7.37 8.46 3.73
C LYS A 26 7.94 7.25 2.98
N GLU A 27 9.14 6.80 3.36
CA GLU A 27 9.91 5.71 2.73
C GLU A 27 9.25 4.32 2.79
N ASN A 28 8.30 4.14 3.71
CA ASN A 28 7.62 2.87 3.99
C ASN A 28 6.14 2.89 3.58
N SER A 29 5.71 3.91 2.84
CA SER A 29 4.32 4.01 2.37
C SER A 29 4.15 3.37 0.99
N HIS A 30 3.23 2.42 0.91
CA HIS A 30 2.85 1.73 -0.32
C HIS A 30 1.54 2.32 -0.84
N CYS A 31 1.56 2.86 -2.06
CA CYS A 31 0.43 3.56 -2.66
C CYS A 31 -0.33 2.68 -3.64
N PHE A 32 -1.66 2.72 -3.54
CA PHE A 32 -2.58 2.06 -4.45
C PHE A 32 -3.63 3.03 -4.95
N ILE A 33 -4.10 2.82 -6.18
CA ILE A 33 -5.23 3.55 -6.75
C ILE A 33 -6.38 2.59 -7.03
N GLY A 34 -7.61 3.00 -6.70
CA GLY A 34 -8.80 2.24 -7.08
C GLY A 34 -9.09 2.38 -8.57
N GLY A 35 -9.40 1.27 -9.25
CA GLY A 35 -9.66 1.28 -10.70
C GLY A 35 -10.90 2.11 -11.10
N ALA A 36 -11.96 2.11 -10.29
CA ALA A 36 -13.22 2.82 -10.59
C ALA A 36 -13.32 4.21 -9.95
N SER A 37 -12.40 4.57 -9.06
CA SER A 37 -12.39 5.87 -8.37
C SER A 37 -10.95 6.24 -8.05
N PRO A 38 -10.49 7.48 -8.32
CA PRO A 38 -9.12 7.94 -8.07
C PRO A 38 -8.85 8.16 -6.57
N THR A 39 -9.26 7.20 -5.74
CA THR A 39 -8.98 7.17 -4.31
C THR A 39 -7.61 6.53 -4.12
N TYR A 40 -6.67 7.31 -3.63
CA TYR A 40 -5.37 6.79 -3.20
C TYR A 40 -5.50 6.14 -1.82
N ARG A 41 -4.95 4.93 -1.69
CA ARG A 41 -4.81 4.23 -0.41
C ARG A 41 -3.35 4.00 -0.12
N PHE A 42 -2.94 4.34 1.10
CA PHE A 42 -1.57 4.16 1.55
C PHE A 42 -1.52 3.09 2.62
N TYR A 43 -0.64 2.11 2.46
CA TYR A 43 -0.45 1.05 3.44
C TYR A 43 0.98 1.06 3.99
N CYS A 44 1.13 0.77 5.27
CA CYS A 44 2.43 0.46 5.85
C CYS A 44 2.88 -0.94 5.38
N SER A 45 4.17 -1.24 5.49
CA SER A 45 4.74 -2.53 5.09
C SER A 45 4.03 -3.74 5.73
N THR A 46 3.57 -3.61 6.98
CA THR A 46 2.85 -4.69 7.68
C THR A 46 1.47 -4.93 7.08
N CYS A 47 0.64 -3.88 6.97
CA CYS A 47 -0.70 -4.00 6.38
C CYS A 47 -0.63 -4.40 4.90
N MET A 48 0.40 -3.95 4.18
CA MET A 48 0.70 -4.36 2.82
C MET A 48 0.92 -5.87 2.70
N LYS A 49 1.78 -6.44 3.57
CA LYS A 49 2.02 -7.90 3.61
C LYS A 49 0.76 -8.67 3.96
N LEU A 50 -0.03 -8.21 4.93
CA LEU A 50 -1.30 -8.84 5.30
C LEU A 50 -2.29 -8.82 4.13
N PHE A 51 -2.44 -7.67 3.47
CA PHE A 51 -3.31 -7.53 2.31
C PHE A 51 -2.96 -8.50 1.17
N TYR A 52 -1.67 -8.64 0.84
CA TYR A 52 -1.25 -9.63 -0.16
C TYR A 52 -1.40 -11.07 0.33
N LYS A 53 -1.11 -11.36 1.60
CA LYS A 53 -1.30 -12.71 2.13
C LYS A 53 -2.75 -13.17 2.04
N GLU A 54 -3.71 -12.26 2.23
CA GLU A 54 -5.14 -12.57 2.14
C GLU A 54 -5.66 -12.62 0.69
N ASN A 55 -5.12 -11.80 -0.22
CA ASN A 55 -5.66 -11.69 -1.58
C ASN A 55 -4.87 -12.51 -2.63
N ASP A 56 -3.56 -12.73 -2.43
CA ASP A 56 -2.70 -13.48 -3.36
C ASP A 56 -1.40 -13.95 -2.68
N PRO A 57 -1.37 -15.14 -2.03
CA PRO A 57 -0.22 -15.61 -1.26
C PRO A 57 1.07 -15.84 -2.09
N GLY A 58 1.01 -15.74 -3.42
CA GLY A 58 2.17 -15.95 -4.33
C GLY A 58 2.95 -14.68 -4.71
N GLN A 59 2.51 -13.48 -4.33
CA GLN A 59 3.12 -12.21 -4.79
C GLN A 59 4.25 -11.67 -3.91
N GLU A 60 4.56 -12.28 -2.75
CA GLU A 60 5.66 -11.85 -1.87
C GLU A 60 7.03 -11.83 -2.58
N GLU A 61 7.23 -12.64 -3.63
CA GLU A 61 8.48 -12.72 -4.38
C GLU A 61 8.74 -11.53 -5.32
N LYS A 62 7.72 -10.77 -5.74
CA LYS A 62 7.93 -9.66 -6.70
C LYS A 62 8.36 -8.35 -6.07
N ILE A 63 8.14 -8.17 -4.77
CA ILE A 63 8.50 -6.93 -4.06
C ILE A 63 9.98 -6.91 -3.63
N LYS A 64 10.67 -8.07 -3.70
CA LYS A 64 12.08 -8.22 -3.32
C LYS A 64 13.08 -8.12 -4.49
N LYS A 65 12.63 -7.80 -5.72
CA LYS A 65 13.50 -7.64 -6.89
C LYS A 65 13.77 -6.19 -7.22
#